data_AF-A0A9Q0KZU8-F1
#
_entry.id   AF-A0A9Q0KZU8-F1
#
_cell.length_a   1.000
_cell.length_b   1.000
_cell.length_c   1.000
_cell.angle_alpha   90.00
_cell.angle_beta   90.00
_cell.angle_gamma   90.00
#
_symmetry.space_group_name_H-M   'P 1'
#
loop_
_entity.id
_entity.type
_entity.pdbx_description
1 polymer ?
#
loop_
_entity_poly.entity_id
_entity_poly.type
_entity_poly.pdbx_seq_one_letter_code
_entity_poly.pdbx_strand_id
1 'polypeptide(L)'
;MRLRLWGFLGISNLESWGGLMEGGHDYFERQNLDIFSGRGRCLGTPMYAMNLTSDGSGPYHGWYCNYVEVTSTRPHISCAQQLFTVEQWIPRDTPPYELTAIRNYCPYDLKNDRKD
;
A
#
# COMPACT_ATOMS: atom_id res chain seq x y z
N MET A 1 0.20 -7.98 -5.91
CA MET A 1 0.66 -6.88 -5.01
C MET A 1 0.08 -7.05 -3.60
N ARG A 2 0.89 -6.87 -2.55
CA ARG A 2 0.55 -6.95 -1.12
C ARG A 2 0.64 -5.57 -0.47
N LEU A 3 -0.27 -5.26 0.44
CA LEU A 3 -0.27 -4.01 1.21
C LEU A 3 -0.32 -4.29 2.71
N ARG A 4 0.57 -3.67 3.48
CA ARG A 4 0.50 -3.65 4.95
C ARG A 4 0.42 -2.21 5.43
N LEU A 5 -0.51 -1.96 6.34
CA LEU A 5 -0.67 -0.69 7.02
C LEU A 5 -0.28 -0.86 8.49
N TRP A 6 0.41 0.14 9.02
CA TRP A 6 0.70 0.21 10.45
C TRP A 6 -0.64 0.44 11.19
N GLY A 7 -0.79 -0.12 12.39
CA GLY A 7 -2.13 -0.35 12.98
C GLY A 7 -2.69 -1.74 12.66
N PHE A 8 -1.80 -2.64 12.25
CA PHE A 8 -1.95 -4.06 12.01
C PHE A 8 -2.66 -4.49 10.74
N LEU A 9 -3.31 -3.70 9.88
CA LEU A 9 -3.99 -4.29 8.70
C LEU A 9 -3.00 -4.85 7.66
N GLY A 10 -3.16 -6.12 7.28
CA GLY A 10 -2.37 -6.76 6.23
C GLY A 10 -3.27 -7.34 5.15
N ILE A 11 -3.13 -6.85 3.94
CA ILE A 11 -3.82 -7.29 2.73
C ILE A 11 -2.83 -8.10 1.90
N SER A 12 -3.01 -9.42 1.88
CA SER A 12 -2.05 -10.34 1.25
C SER A 12 -1.97 -10.19 -0.25
N ASN A 13 -3.09 -9.87 -0.89
CA ASN A 13 -3.20 -9.63 -2.33
C ASN A 13 -4.34 -8.62 -2.56
N LEU A 14 -4.02 -7.46 -3.17
CA LEU A 14 -4.95 -6.34 -3.39
C LEU A 14 -6.12 -6.71 -4.30
N GLU A 15 -5.86 -7.41 -5.41
CA GLU A 15 -6.88 -7.83 -6.37
C GLU A 15 -7.93 -8.75 -5.71
N SER A 16 -7.48 -9.78 -5.01
CA SER A 16 -8.36 -10.71 -4.29
C SER A 16 -9.05 -10.10 -3.06
N TRP A 17 -8.53 -8.99 -2.53
CA TRP A 17 -9.15 -8.28 -1.40
C TRP A 17 -10.48 -7.62 -1.82
N GLY A 18 -10.57 -7.26 -3.10
CA GLY A 18 -11.77 -6.72 -3.72
C GLY A 18 -11.41 -5.56 -4.65
N GLY A 19 -11.22 -5.83 -5.94
CA GLY A 19 -11.13 -4.78 -6.94
C GLY A 19 -12.51 -4.19 -7.26
N LEU A 20 -12.60 -2.87 -7.40
CA LEU A 20 -13.80 -2.15 -7.82
C LEU A 20 -13.76 -1.79 -9.31
N MET A 21 -12.89 -2.45 -10.07
CA MET A 21 -12.74 -2.25 -11.51
C MET A 21 -13.72 -3.15 -12.27
N GLU A 22 -13.88 -2.91 -13.58
CA GLU A 22 -14.75 -3.71 -14.42
C GLU A 22 -14.28 -5.17 -14.58
N GLY A 23 -15.18 -6.05 -14.99
CA GLY A 23 -14.87 -7.47 -15.18
C GLY A 23 -13.80 -7.66 -16.26
N GLY A 24 -12.71 -8.37 -15.93
CA GLY A 24 -11.59 -8.60 -16.83
C GLY A 24 -10.56 -7.47 -16.87
N HIS A 25 -10.67 -6.47 -15.98
CA HIS A 25 -9.67 -5.42 -15.82
C HIS A 25 -8.29 -5.99 -15.47
N ASP A 26 -7.26 -5.48 -16.14
CA ASP A 26 -5.86 -5.84 -15.90
C ASP A 26 -5.24 -4.83 -14.93
N TYR A 27 -4.91 -5.30 -13.73
CA TYR A 27 -4.42 -4.47 -12.64
C TYR A 27 -2.93 -4.18 -12.78
N PHE A 28 -2.49 -3.05 -12.22
CA PHE A 28 -1.10 -2.62 -12.16
C PHE A 28 -0.49 -2.25 -13.52
N GLU A 29 -1.35 -1.87 -14.47
CA GLU A 29 -0.94 -1.39 -15.77
C GLU A 29 -0.56 0.11 -15.78
N ARG A 30 0.23 0.50 -16.78
CA ARG A 30 0.73 1.88 -16.88
C ARG A 30 -0.43 2.87 -17.01
N GLN A 31 -0.32 3.99 -16.29
CA GLN A 31 -1.30 5.10 -16.31
C GLN A 31 -2.71 4.71 -15.84
N ASN A 32 -2.88 3.54 -15.23
CA ASN A 32 -4.15 3.13 -14.64
C ASN A 32 -4.22 3.49 -13.15
N LEU A 33 -5.42 3.90 -12.73
CA LEU A 33 -5.79 4.02 -11.32
C LEU A 33 -6.58 2.76 -10.94
N ASP A 34 -5.96 1.92 -10.12
CA ASP A 34 -6.61 0.71 -9.61
C ASP A 34 -7.25 0.96 -8.24
N ILE A 35 -8.54 0.67 -8.13
CA ILE A 35 -9.30 0.89 -6.91
C ILE A 35 -9.64 -0.46 -6.28
N PHE A 36 -9.30 -0.59 -5.00
CA PHE A 36 -9.60 -1.78 -4.19
C PHE A 36 -10.42 -1.39 -2.97
N SER A 37 -11.37 -2.24 -2.57
CA SER A 37 -12.21 -2.07 -1.40
C SER A 37 -12.50 -3.42 -0.76
N GLY A 38 -12.48 -3.47 0.56
CA GLY A 38 -12.75 -4.69 1.32
C GLY A 38 -12.84 -4.42 2.81
N ARG A 39 -13.31 -5.41 3.57
CA ARG A 39 -13.47 -5.32 5.02
C ARG A 39 -12.30 -6.00 5.71
N GLY A 40 -11.67 -5.28 6.64
CA GLY A 40 -10.59 -5.81 7.48
C GLY A 40 -10.80 -5.51 8.96
N ARG A 41 -9.82 -5.89 9.77
CA ARG A 41 -9.74 -5.44 11.16
C ARG A 41 -9.67 -3.91 11.22
N CYS A 42 -10.26 -3.34 12.26
CA CYS A 42 -10.12 -1.91 12.53
C CYS A 42 -8.64 -1.56 12.71
N LEU A 43 -8.24 -0.42 12.15
CA LEU A 43 -6.90 0.14 12.38
C LEU A 43 -6.82 0.62 13.83
N GLY A 44 -5.83 0.12 14.57
CA GLY A 44 -5.62 0.53 15.97
C GLY A 44 -4.96 1.90 16.12
N THR A 45 -4.42 2.43 15.03
CA THR A 45 -3.72 3.72 14.95
C THR A 45 -4.07 4.40 13.63
N PRO A 46 -3.90 5.72 13.50
CA PRO A 46 -4.01 6.37 12.19
C PRO A 46 -2.97 5.79 11.21
N MET A 47 -3.30 5.89 9.92
CA MET A 47 -2.51 5.33 8.82
C MET A 47 -1.27 6.20 8.57
N TYR A 48 -0.22 6.04 9.38
CA TYR A 48 1.02 6.81 9.18
C TYR A 48 2.07 6.09 8.35
N ALA A 49 1.96 4.77 8.24
CA ALA A 49 2.95 4.00 7.52
C ALA A 49 2.34 2.86 6.69
N MET A 50 2.98 2.63 5.56
CA MET A 50 2.63 1.69 4.53
C MET A 50 3.84 0.86 4.14
N ASN A 51 3.63 -0.43 3.90
CA ASN A 51 4.55 -1.30 3.17
C ASN A 51 3.78 -1.93 2.00
N LEU A 52 4.18 -1.56 0.79
CA LEU A 52 3.68 -2.07 -0.48
C LEU A 52 4.72 -3.03 -1.05
N THR A 53 4.34 -4.29 -1.28
CA THR A 53 5.25 -5.35 -1.73
C THR A 53 4.72 -6.06 -2.96
N SER A 54 5.54 -6.20 -3.99
CA SER A 54 5.30 -7.13 -5.10
C SER A 54 5.93 -8.49 -4.80
N ASP A 55 5.30 -9.57 -5.25
CA ASP A 55 5.93 -10.90 -5.24
C ASP A 55 6.88 -11.10 -6.44
N GLY A 56 6.90 -10.13 -7.37
CA GLY A 56 7.72 -10.16 -8.58
C GLY A 56 7.35 -11.29 -9.54
N SER A 57 6.17 -11.91 -9.40
CA SER A 57 5.76 -13.01 -10.27
C SER A 57 5.25 -12.51 -11.63
N GLY A 58 5.30 -13.39 -12.64
CA GLY A 58 4.83 -13.08 -14.00
C GLY A 58 5.85 -12.32 -14.88
N PRO A 59 5.63 -12.29 -16.20
CA PRO A 59 6.40 -11.46 -17.11
C PRO A 59 6.10 -9.97 -16.87
N TYR A 60 7.08 -9.10 -17.10
CA TYR A 60 6.92 -7.64 -16.99
C TYR A 60 6.32 -7.17 -15.65
N HIS A 61 6.61 -7.86 -14.55
CA HIS A 61 6.07 -7.61 -13.21
C HIS A 61 6.42 -6.23 -12.61
N GLY A 62 7.15 -5.40 -13.35
CA GLY A 62 7.63 -4.12 -12.89
C GLY A 62 6.55 -3.05 -12.96
N TRP A 63 6.20 -2.52 -11.79
CA TRP A 63 5.18 -1.49 -11.67
C TRP A 63 5.79 -0.22 -11.09
N TYR A 64 5.62 0.91 -11.78
CA TYR A 64 5.93 2.23 -11.23
C TYR A 64 4.70 2.75 -10.52
N CYS A 65 4.78 2.86 -9.20
CA CYS A 65 3.69 3.37 -8.38
C CYS A 65 3.91 4.85 -8.09
N ASN A 66 3.01 5.73 -8.55
CA ASN A 66 3.04 7.15 -8.21
C ASN A 66 2.61 7.38 -6.76
N TYR A 67 1.45 6.84 -6.37
CA TYR A 67 0.92 7.00 -5.02
C TYR A 67 0.00 5.84 -4.64
N VAL A 68 -0.22 5.70 -3.33
CA VAL A 68 -1.31 4.90 -2.77
C VAL A 68 -2.12 5.80 -1.87
N GLU A 69 -3.42 5.90 -2.12
CA GLU A 69 -4.34 6.59 -1.25
C GLU A 69 -5.21 5.57 -0.51
N VAL A 70 -5.28 5.68 0.81
CA VAL A 70 -6.07 4.79 1.65
C VAL A 70 -7.14 5.57 2.37
N THR A 71 -8.38 5.14 2.20
CA THR A 71 -9.53 5.65 2.95
C THR A 71 -10.06 4.55 3.86
N SER A 72 -10.16 4.83 5.15
CA SER A 72 -10.75 3.94 6.14
C SER A 72 -12.03 4.53 6.70
N THR A 73 -13.06 3.69 6.80
CA THR A 73 -14.37 4.05 7.36
C THR A 73 -14.76 3.06 8.44
N ARG A 74 -15.52 3.53 9.44
CA ARG A 74 -16.06 2.68 10.50
C ARG A 74 -17.42 3.22 10.95
N PRO A 75 -18.37 2.36 11.34
CA PRO A 75 -19.63 2.82 11.90
C PRO A 75 -19.39 3.75 13.08
N HIS A 76 -20.05 4.92 13.06
CA HIS A 76 -20.00 5.92 14.14
C HIS A 76 -18.61 6.53 14.41
N ILE A 77 -17.64 6.38 13.50
CA ILE A 77 -16.34 7.06 13.58
C ILE A 77 -16.09 7.80 12.26
N SER A 78 -15.53 9.01 12.34
CA SER A 78 -15.13 9.78 11.16
C SER A 78 -14.20 8.99 10.25
N CYS A 79 -14.36 9.18 8.95
CA CYS A 79 -13.46 8.63 7.94
C CYS A 79 -12.04 9.19 8.14
N ALA A 80 -11.04 8.35 7.87
CA ALA A 80 -9.64 8.75 7.80
C ALA A 80 -9.12 8.50 6.40
N GLN A 81 -8.32 9.43 5.88
CA GLN A 81 -7.68 9.33 4.57
C GLN A 81 -6.18 9.59 4.72
N GLN A 82 -5.36 8.82 4.02
CA GLN A 82 -3.93 9.05 3.94
C GLN A 82 -3.45 8.83 2.51
N LEU A 83 -2.81 9.84 1.95
CA LEU A 83 -2.04 9.74 0.71
C LEU A 83 -0.60 9.38 1.02
N PHE A 84 -0.08 8.32 0.40
CA PHE A 84 1.33 7.94 0.41
C PHE A 84 1.92 8.20 -0.98
N THR A 85 2.78 9.21 -1.11
CA THR A 85 3.57 9.43 -2.33
C THR A 85 4.65 8.35 -2.42
N VAL A 86 4.58 7.53 -3.48
CA VAL A 86 5.49 6.40 -3.70
C VAL A 86 6.58 6.80 -4.70
N GLU A 87 6.24 7.17 -5.93
CA GLU A 87 7.21 7.53 -6.98
C GLU A 87 8.38 6.54 -7.14
N GLN A 88 8.09 5.24 -7.08
CA GLN A 88 9.09 4.19 -7.06
C GLN A 88 8.71 3.04 -7.98
N TRP A 89 9.69 2.54 -8.73
CA TRP A 89 9.63 1.24 -9.39
C TRP A 89 9.65 0.13 -8.34
N ILE A 90 8.70 -0.83 -8.44
CA ILE A 90 8.64 -2.05 -7.63
C ILE A 90 8.95 -3.36 -8.42
N PRO A 91 10.10 -3.48 -9.12
CA PRO A 91 10.51 -4.69 -9.84
C PRO A 91 11.75 -5.40 -9.25
N ARG A 92 12.04 -6.60 -9.77
CA ARG A 92 13.35 -7.28 -9.67
C ARG A 92 14.33 -6.99 -10.79
N ASP A 93 13.86 -6.53 -11.95
CA ASP A 93 14.61 -6.54 -13.22
C ASP A 93 15.00 -5.14 -13.71
N THR A 94 14.64 -4.09 -12.99
CA THR A 94 15.00 -2.69 -13.30
C THR A 94 15.37 -1.96 -12.00
N PRO A 95 16.33 -1.02 -12.01
CA PRO A 95 16.62 -0.19 -10.84
C PRO A 95 15.35 0.44 -10.24
N PRO A 96 15.18 0.46 -8.91
CA PRO A 96 16.18 0.14 -7.88
C PRO A 96 16.32 -1.36 -7.53
N TYR A 97 15.68 -2.27 -8.27
CA TYR A 97 15.64 -3.71 -7.97
C TYR A 97 14.98 -4.04 -6.63
N GLU A 98 14.08 -3.17 -6.18
CA GLU A 98 13.34 -3.31 -4.94
C GLU A 98 11.93 -3.79 -5.19
N LEU A 99 11.55 -4.92 -4.60
CA LEU A 99 10.17 -5.41 -4.60
C LEU A 99 9.28 -4.75 -3.54
N THR A 100 9.82 -3.78 -2.79
CA THR A 100 9.13 -3.18 -1.66
C THR A 100 9.27 -1.66 -1.67
N ALA A 101 8.16 -0.97 -1.41
CA ALA A 101 8.12 0.46 -1.11
C ALA A 101 7.53 0.68 0.27
N ILE A 102 8.32 1.29 1.17
CA ILE A 102 7.88 1.65 2.53
C ILE A 102 7.74 3.16 2.62
N ARG A 103 6.59 3.65 3.09
CA ARG A 103 6.39 5.06 3.44
C ARG A 103 6.04 5.14 4.90
N ASN A 104 6.73 6.01 5.63
CA ASN A 104 6.50 6.24 7.05
C ASN A 104 6.45 7.74 7.30
N TYR A 105 5.27 8.22 7.65
CA TYR A 105 4.96 9.61 7.97
C TYR A 105 4.63 9.79 9.45
N CYS A 106 5.04 8.84 10.30
CA CYS A 106 4.94 9.03 11.73
C CYS A 106 5.65 10.33 12.12
N PRO A 107 4.98 11.27 12.83
CA PRO A 107 5.57 12.55 13.21
C PRO A 107 6.72 12.44 14.23
N TYR A 108 7.06 11.23 14.69
CA TYR A 108 8.19 10.98 15.58
C TYR A 108 9.12 9.94 14.98
N ASP A 109 10.31 10.38 14.56
CA ASP A 109 11.51 9.56 14.65
C ASP A 109 11.71 9.21 16.14
N LEU A 110 11.16 8.07 16.60
CA LEU A 110 11.65 7.42 17.82
C LEU A 110 13.02 6.75 17.56
N LYS A 111 13.89 7.44 16.83
CA LYS A 111 15.32 7.18 16.73
C LYS A 111 16.05 8.11 17.71
N ASN A 112 15.73 8.04 19.01
CA ASN A 112 16.69 8.44 20.04
C ASN A 112 16.39 8.08 21.52
N ASP A 113 15.41 7.23 21.85
CA ASP A 113 15.25 6.76 23.25
C ASP A 113 15.87 5.37 23.48
N ARG A 114 17.08 5.18 22.94
CA ARG A 114 18.08 4.27 23.51
C ARG A 114 19.38 5.05 23.67
N LYS A 115 19.38 5.99 24.61
CA LYS A 115 20.57 6.26 25.40
C LYS A 115 20.28 5.82 26.82
N ASP A 116 21.25 5.06 27.32
CA ASP A 116 21.45 4.55 28.68
C ASP A 116 20.72 3.25 29.04
#